data_AF-A0A3N5K1U0-F1
#
_entry.id   AF-A0A3N5K1U0-F1
#
_cell.length_a   1.000
_cell.length_b   1.000
_cell.length_c   1.000
_cell.angle_alpha   90.00
_cell.angle_beta   90.00
_cell.angle_gamma   90.00
#
_symmetry.space_group_name_H-M   'P 1'
#
loop_
_entity.id
_entity.type
_entity.pdbx_description
1 polymer ?
#
loop_
_entity_poly.entity_id
_entity_poly.type
_entity_poly.pdbx_seq_one_letter_code
_entity_poly.pdbx_strand_id
1 'polypeptide(L)'
;MKKNITLFVLCCGFIFSAGALAQVQQAVYQDEDTPPESFTILLKDEWSFLNEAVTQLKNETENKGEFETTEEFQTRITRSRDLLQNKLNTHLKETKLDRRVFGLWYKATLVSYNADAEIYSVKCATIIEAPYNIPTVDCLIPPNPYVDLSDSIRGGYRTSSIFLKFHPDFEWKVGRSEAQAAKGVEANLYFKVHFMVDLLQAGTALHGQLKIIAKDIALMNKSNNYVYWKSAIP
;
A
#
# COMPACT_ATOMS: atom_id res chain seq x y z
N MET A 1 71.92 43.46 -24.92
CA MET A 1 72.23 43.39 -23.46
C MET A 1 71.04 43.93 -22.67
N LYS A 2 70.76 43.33 -21.50
CA LYS A 2 69.58 43.45 -20.60
C LYS A 2 68.53 42.33 -20.86
N LYS A 3 68.59 41.18 -20.17
CA LYS A 3 68.13 40.82 -18.80
C LYS A 3 66.64 41.08 -18.56
N ASN A 4 65.82 40.02 -18.46
CA ASN A 4 65.12 39.59 -17.23
C ASN A 4 63.98 38.58 -17.54
N ILE A 5 64.04 37.36 -16.99
CA ILE A 5 63.38 36.84 -15.77
C ILE A 5 61.99 36.22 -16.05
N THR A 6 62.03 34.89 -16.09
CA THR A 6 61.13 33.89 -15.48
C THR A 6 59.74 34.32 -14.97
N LEU A 7 58.69 33.63 -15.44
CA LEU A 7 57.64 33.15 -14.54
C LEU A 7 57.11 31.78 -15.00
N PHE A 8 57.32 30.81 -14.12
CA PHE A 8 56.73 29.48 -14.11
C PHE A 8 55.24 29.61 -13.74
N VAL A 9 54.33 29.04 -14.52
CA VAL A 9 53.00 28.68 -14.01
C VAL A 9 52.78 27.19 -14.26
N LEU A 10 52.77 26.51 -13.12
CA LEU A 10 52.57 25.10 -12.89
C LEU A 10 51.06 24.81 -12.99
N CYS A 11 50.59 24.22 -14.10
CA CYS A 11 49.23 23.70 -14.17
C CYS A 11 49.18 22.31 -13.50
N CYS A 12 49.05 22.31 -12.18
CA CYS A 12 48.65 21.13 -11.42
C CYS A 12 47.18 20.80 -11.66
N GLY A 13 46.90 19.49 -11.70
CA GLY A 13 45.64 18.92 -12.13
C GLY A 13 44.44 19.26 -11.27
N PHE A 14 43.29 19.27 -11.94
CA PHE A 14 42.00 18.89 -11.37
C PHE A 14 41.31 18.00 -12.41
N ILE A 15 41.57 16.70 -12.32
CA ILE A 15 40.69 15.69 -12.92
C ILE A 15 39.48 15.65 -12.00
N PHE A 16 38.45 16.43 -12.32
CA PHE A 16 37.13 16.26 -11.72
C PHE A 16 36.57 14.93 -12.20
N SER A 17 36.73 13.89 -11.37
CA SER A 17 35.94 12.67 -11.46
C SER A 17 34.48 13.07 -11.19
N ALA A 18 33.73 13.31 -12.25
CA ALA A 18 32.29 13.42 -12.19
C ALA A 18 31.73 12.03 -11.84
N GLY A 19 31.67 11.74 -10.54
CA GLY A 19 30.87 10.66 -10.00
C GLY A 19 29.41 11.01 -10.23
N ALA A 20 28.88 10.69 -11.40
CA ALA A 20 27.45 10.64 -11.61
C ALA A 20 26.91 9.52 -10.71
N LEU A 21 26.37 9.92 -9.55
CA LEU A 21 25.47 9.08 -8.78
C LEU A 21 24.25 8.84 -9.67
N ALA A 22 24.31 7.80 -10.48
CA ALA A 22 23.11 7.20 -11.06
C ALA A 22 22.27 6.73 -9.88
N GLN A 23 21.28 7.53 -9.48
CA GLN A 23 20.16 7.03 -8.69
C GLN A 23 19.54 5.91 -9.54
N VAL A 24 19.86 4.67 -9.19
CA VAL A 24 19.14 3.51 -9.70
C VAL A 24 17.72 3.66 -9.19
N GLN A 25 16.86 4.26 -10.01
CA GLN A 25 15.43 4.25 -9.82
C GLN A 25 15.01 2.78 -9.90
N GLN A 26 14.90 2.14 -8.74
CA GLN A 26 14.46 0.75 -8.68
C GLN A 26 13.05 0.68 -9.26
N ALA A 27 12.84 -0.23 -10.22
CA ALA A 27 11.56 -0.37 -10.89
C ALA A 27 10.46 -0.73 -9.86
N VAL A 28 9.44 0.13 -9.79
CA VAL A 28 8.18 -0.17 -9.09
C VAL A 28 7.43 -1.20 -9.94
N TYR A 29 7.00 -2.30 -9.33
CA TYR A 29 6.19 -3.29 -10.03
C TYR A 29 4.73 -2.88 -9.88
N GLN A 30 4.16 -2.32 -10.96
CA GLN A 30 2.74 -1.96 -11.00
C GLN A 30 1.94 -3.11 -11.62
N ASP A 31 1.19 -3.82 -10.78
CA ASP A 31 0.19 -4.78 -11.20
C ASP A 31 -1.13 -4.03 -11.42
N GLU A 32 -1.17 -3.28 -12.54
CA GLU A 32 -2.24 -2.33 -12.88
C GLU A 32 -3.64 -2.93 -12.92
N ASP A 33 -3.79 -4.22 -13.21
CA ASP A 33 -5.07 -4.91 -13.36
C ASP A 33 -5.16 -6.15 -12.46
N THR A 34 -5.06 -5.95 -11.15
CA THR A 34 -5.19 -7.01 -10.16
C THR A 34 -6.67 -7.35 -9.95
N PRO A 35 -7.12 -8.61 -10.21
CA PRO A 35 -8.47 -9.03 -9.88
C PRO A 35 -8.72 -8.98 -8.35
N PRO A 36 -9.92 -8.56 -7.89
CA PRO A 36 -10.25 -8.54 -6.47
C PRO A 36 -10.04 -9.87 -5.74
N GLU A 37 -10.32 -10.98 -6.41
CA GLU A 37 -10.15 -12.33 -5.86
C GLU A 37 -8.65 -12.66 -5.68
N SER A 38 -7.80 -12.28 -6.63
CA SER A 38 -6.35 -12.46 -6.53
C SER A 38 -5.76 -11.63 -5.39
N PHE A 39 -6.24 -10.40 -5.21
CA PHE A 39 -5.81 -9.56 -4.08
C PHE A 39 -6.29 -10.13 -2.74
N THR A 40 -7.51 -10.67 -2.69
CA THR A 40 -8.02 -11.38 -1.50
C THR A 40 -7.11 -12.56 -1.11
N ILE A 41 -6.69 -13.37 -2.08
CA ILE A 41 -5.78 -14.51 -1.86
C ILE A 41 -4.43 -14.00 -1.33
N LEU A 42 -3.87 -12.98 -1.97
CA LEU A 42 -2.63 -12.35 -1.52
C LEU A 42 -2.73 -11.88 -0.05
N LEU A 43 -3.78 -11.15 0.31
CA LEU A 43 -3.95 -10.70 1.70
C LEU A 43 -4.06 -11.87 2.69
N LYS A 44 -4.73 -12.97 2.32
CA LYS A 44 -4.85 -14.18 3.16
C LYS A 44 -3.49 -14.87 3.34
N ASP A 45 -2.70 -14.96 2.29
CA ASP A 45 -1.35 -15.56 2.34
C ASP A 45 -0.42 -14.73 3.22
N GLU A 46 -0.39 -13.41 3.02
CA GLU A 46 0.46 -12.50 3.78
C GLU A 46 0.06 -12.42 5.26
N TRP A 47 -1.24 -12.44 5.54
CA TRP A 47 -1.75 -12.53 6.91
C TRP A 47 -1.35 -13.84 7.59
N SER A 48 -1.41 -14.97 6.87
CA SER A 48 -1.06 -16.28 7.42
C SER A 48 0.42 -16.35 7.78
N PHE A 49 1.28 -15.88 6.86
CA PHE A 49 2.71 -15.75 7.10
C PHE A 49 3.02 -14.87 8.32
N LEU A 50 2.37 -13.69 8.41
CA LEU A 50 2.58 -12.77 9.52
C LEU A 50 2.13 -13.39 10.86
N ASN A 51 0.98 -14.07 10.87
CA ASN A 51 0.45 -14.72 12.06
C ASN A 51 1.38 -15.83 12.57
N GLU A 52 1.91 -16.67 11.68
CA GLU A 52 2.89 -17.69 12.04
C GLU A 52 4.16 -17.07 12.64
N ALA A 53 4.69 -16.03 12.00
CA ALA A 53 5.90 -15.36 12.43
C ALA A 53 5.75 -14.67 13.81
N VAL A 54 4.61 -14.01 14.05
CA VAL A 54 4.31 -13.36 15.34
C VAL A 54 3.98 -14.37 16.43
N THR A 55 3.27 -15.45 16.09
CA THR A 55 2.98 -16.54 17.05
C THR A 55 4.27 -17.20 17.51
N GLN A 56 5.24 -17.41 16.60
CA GLN A 56 6.56 -17.90 16.96
C GLN A 56 7.28 -16.95 17.93
N LEU A 57 7.31 -15.64 17.62
CA LEU A 57 7.90 -14.64 18.52
C LEU A 57 7.25 -14.69 19.90
N LYS A 58 5.91 -14.74 19.95
CA LYS A 58 5.15 -14.81 21.20
C LYS A 58 5.57 -16.03 22.02
N ASN A 59 5.59 -17.22 21.42
CA ASN A 59 6.00 -18.45 22.11
C ASN A 59 7.43 -18.38 22.66
N GLU A 60 8.33 -17.72 21.94
CA GLU A 60 9.74 -17.55 22.34
C GLU A 60 9.94 -16.48 23.44
N THR A 61 8.96 -15.59 23.66
CA THR A 61 9.15 -14.38 24.49
C THR A 61 8.10 -14.16 25.57
N GLU A 62 7.02 -14.95 25.57
CA GLU A 62 5.91 -14.80 26.52
C GLU A 62 6.33 -15.18 27.95
N ASN A 63 7.15 -16.22 28.11
CA ASN A 63 7.54 -16.73 29.42
C ASN A 63 9.06 -16.89 29.56
N LYS A 64 9.56 -16.44 30.71
CA LYS A 64 10.92 -16.69 31.17
C LYS A 64 11.06 -18.13 31.65
N GLY A 65 12.14 -18.82 31.26
CA GLY A 65 12.38 -20.20 31.67
C GLY A 65 12.71 -20.32 33.16
N GLU A 66 12.38 -21.46 33.77
CA GLU A 66 12.63 -21.74 35.21
C GLU A 66 14.11 -21.56 35.61
N PHE A 67 15.02 -21.91 34.70
CA PHE A 67 16.47 -21.86 34.92
C PHE A 67 17.16 -20.72 34.16
N GLU A 68 16.40 -19.82 33.55
CA GLU A 68 16.93 -18.70 32.78
C GLU A 68 17.19 -17.50 33.71
N THR A 69 18.32 -16.83 33.55
CA THR A 69 18.56 -15.54 34.23
C THR A 69 17.75 -14.43 33.55
N THR A 70 17.57 -13.31 34.25
CA THR A 70 16.83 -12.17 33.66
C THR A 70 17.58 -11.59 32.46
N GLU A 71 18.91 -11.56 32.50
CA GLU A 71 19.74 -11.08 31.40
C GLU A 71 19.68 -12.01 30.18
N GLU A 72 19.72 -13.33 30.39
CA GLU A 72 19.53 -14.32 29.33
C GLU A 72 18.15 -14.18 28.67
N PHE A 73 17.10 -13.98 29.47
CA PHE A 73 15.75 -13.76 28.95
C PHE A 73 15.64 -12.51 28.10
N GLN A 74 16.19 -11.38 28.56
CA GLN A 74 16.19 -10.14 27.76
C GLN A 74 17.00 -10.28 26.47
N THR A 75 18.11 -11.03 26.54
CA THR A 75 18.93 -11.36 25.36
C THR A 75 18.15 -12.21 24.36
N ARG A 76 17.43 -13.24 24.84
CA ARG A 76 16.54 -14.08 24.02
C ARG A 76 15.45 -13.26 23.35
N ILE A 77 14.76 -12.40 24.11
CA ILE A 77 13.72 -11.51 23.56
C ILE A 77 14.28 -10.64 22.44
N THR A 78 15.43 -10.00 22.68
CA THR A 78 16.06 -9.10 21.70
C THR A 78 16.42 -9.87 20.43
N ARG A 79 17.07 -11.03 20.58
CA ARG A 79 17.42 -11.90 19.45
C ARG A 79 16.20 -12.37 18.66
N SER A 80 15.13 -12.81 19.33
CA SER A 80 13.90 -13.25 18.65
C SER A 80 13.23 -12.12 17.88
N ARG A 81 13.29 -10.88 18.39
CA ARG A 81 12.81 -9.69 17.65
C ARG A 81 13.64 -9.42 16.40
N ASP A 82 14.96 -9.47 16.50
CA ASP A 82 15.84 -9.28 15.34
C ASP A 82 15.62 -10.37 14.28
N LEU A 83 15.42 -11.62 14.71
CA LEU A 83 15.07 -12.73 13.83
C LEU A 83 13.74 -12.49 13.11
N LEU A 84 12.71 -12.02 13.82
CA LEU A 84 11.43 -11.67 13.20
C LEU A 84 11.62 -10.56 12.16
N GLN A 85 12.29 -9.46 12.50
CA GLN A 85 12.52 -8.35 11.57
C GLN A 85 13.28 -8.81 10.31
N ASN A 86 14.30 -9.65 10.47
CA ASN A 86 15.03 -10.22 9.34
C ASN A 86 14.16 -11.13 8.48
N LYS A 87 13.32 -11.97 9.09
CA LYS A 87 12.36 -12.84 8.40
C LYS A 87 11.35 -12.02 7.59
N LEU A 88 10.76 -10.98 8.18
CA LEU A 88 9.83 -10.07 7.50
C LEU A 88 10.51 -9.32 6.35
N ASN A 89 11.70 -8.75 6.57
CA ASN A 89 12.44 -8.03 5.54
C ASN A 89 12.85 -8.92 4.37
N THR A 90 13.20 -10.17 4.64
CA THR A 90 13.54 -11.16 3.62
C THR A 90 12.31 -11.50 2.79
N HIS A 91 11.20 -11.84 3.47
CA HIS A 91 9.92 -12.14 2.82
C HIS A 91 9.42 -10.99 1.95
N LEU A 92 9.42 -9.76 2.45
CA LEU A 92 9.02 -8.56 1.70
C LEU A 92 9.81 -8.39 0.39
N LYS A 93 11.12 -8.67 0.42
CA LYS A 93 11.99 -8.56 -0.78
C LYS A 93 11.75 -9.71 -1.76
N GLU A 94 11.52 -10.92 -1.25
CA GLU A 94 11.23 -12.13 -2.04
C GLU A 94 9.88 -12.02 -2.75
N THR A 95 8.83 -11.62 -2.02
CA THR A 95 7.48 -11.38 -2.56
C THR A 95 7.35 -10.03 -3.27
N LYS A 96 8.38 -9.18 -3.15
CA LYS A 96 8.46 -7.84 -3.72
C LYS A 96 7.38 -6.87 -3.22
N LEU A 97 6.77 -7.15 -2.08
CA LEU A 97 5.70 -6.32 -1.52
C LEU A 97 6.16 -4.90 -1.16
N ASP A 98 7.46 -4.73 -0.87
CA ASP A 98 8.09 -3.43 -0.64
C ASP A 98 8.00 -2.46 -1.82
N ARG A 99 7.74 -2.98 -3.02
CA ARG A 99 7.72 -2.23 -4.28
C ARG A 99 6.53 -2.53 -5.20
N ARG A 100 5.63 -3.44 -4.80
CA ARG A 100 4.46 -3.80 -5.59
C ARG A 100 3.30 -2.85 -5.30
N VAL A 101 2.66 -2.41 -6.38
CA VAL A 101 1.44 -1.61 -6.33
C VAL A 101 0.36 -2.38 -7.08
N PHE A 102 -0.75 -2.64 -6.41
CA PHE A 102 -1.88 -3.40 -6.93
C PHE A 102 -2.99 -2.44 -7.36
N GLY A 103 -3.28 -2.40 -8.65
CA GLY A 103 -4.41 -1.65 -9.21
C GLY A 103 -5.68 -2.49 -9.18
N LEU A 104 -6.66 -2.07 -8.38
CA LEU A 104 -7.93 -2.77 -8.19
C LEU A 104 -9.10 -1.97 -8.75
N TRP A 105 -9.98 -2.66 -9.47
CA TRP A 105 -11.12 -2.06 -10.16
C TRP A 105 -12.42 -2.29 -9.39
N TYR A 106 -13.07 -1.19 -9.03
CA TYR A 106 -14.32 -1.12 -8.29
C TYR A 106 -15.42 -0.61 -9.22
N LYS A 107 -16.50 -1.36 -9.41
CA LYS A 107 -17.52 -0.99 -10.39
C LYS A 107 -18.23 0.29 -9.95
N ALA A 108 -18.18 1.31 -10.81
CA ALA A 108 -18.88 2.56 -10.61
C ALA A 108 -20.24 2.53 -11.32
N THR A 109 -21.25 3.06 -10.66
CA THR A 109 -22.63 3.17 -11.16
C THR A 109 -23.07 4.62 -11.08
N LEU A 110 -23.54 5.19 -12.20
CA LEU A 110 -23.96 6.58 -12.30
C LEU A 110 -25.42 6.70 -11.85
N VAL A 111 -25.68 7.44 -10.78
CA VAL A 111 -27.01 7.54 -10.15
C VAL A 111 -27.82 8.67 -10.75
N SER A 112 -27.36 9.91 -10.61
CA SER A 112 -28.07 11.11 -11.05
C SER A 112 -27.10 12.25 -11.36
N TYR A 113 -27.48 13.12 -12.29
CA TYR A 113 -26.70 14.29 -12.67
C TYR A 113 -27.49 15.57 -12.37
N ASN A 114 -26.90 16.47 -11.59
CA ASN A 114 -27.41 17.82 -11.37
C ASN A 114 -26.73 18.77 -12.36
N ALA A 115 -27.49 19.26 -13.33
CA ALA A 115 -26.97 20.14 -14.37
C ALA A 115 -26.64 21.55 -13.88
N ASP A 116 -27.34 22.05 -12.86
CA ASP A 116 -27.12 23.41 -12.32
C ASP A 116 -25.84 23.45 -11.48
N ALA A 117 -25.57 22.38 -10.73
CA ALA A 117 -24.37 22.27 -9.90
C ALA A 117 -23.17 21.64 -10.63
N GLU A 118 -23.40 21.05 -11.82
CA GLU A 118 -22.43 20.25 -12.57
C GLU A 118 -21.85 19.11 -11.74
N ILE A 119 -22.72 18.35 -11.06
CA ILE A 119 -22.33 17.23 -10.18
C ILE A 119 -23.04 15.95 -10.61
N TYR A 120 -22.26 14.88 -10.75
CA TYR A 120 -22.75 13.52 -10.95
C TYR A 120 -22.60 12.73 -9.65
N SER A 121 -23.69 12.16 -9.15
CA SER A 121 -23.65 11.18 -8.07
C SER A 121 -23.24 9.80 -8.61
N VAL A 122 -22.22 9.20 -7.99
CA VAL A 122 -21.65 7.90 -8.37
C VAL A 122 -21.60 6.96 -7.17
N LYS A 123 -22.11 5.74 -7.34
CA LYS A 123 -22.07 4.67 -6.33
C LYS A 123 -21.04 3.60 -6.69
N CYS A 124 -20.56 2.91 -5.66
CA CYS A 124 -19.79 1.68 -5.81
C CYS A 124 -20.25 0.66 -4.76
N ALA A 125 -20.64 -0.53 -5.22
CA ALA A 125 -21.04 -1.64 -4.34
C ALA A 125 -19.99 -2.76 -4.27
N THR A 126 -18.89 -2.64 -5.02
CA THR A 126 -17.81 -3.62 -4.99
C THR A 126 -17.14 -3.64 -3.62
N ILE A 127 -17.04 -4.83 -3.06
CA ILE A 127 -16.31 -5.12 -1.82
C ILE A 127 -15.22 -6.13 -2.12
N ILE A 128 -14.12 -6.06 -1.39
CA ILE A 128 -13.02 -7.02 -1.48
C ILE A 128 -12.86 -7.67 -0.11
N GLU A 129 -12.81 -9.00 -0.08
CA GLU A 129 -12.59 -9.70 1.19
C GLU A 129 -11.19 -9.44 1.72
N ALA A 130 -11.09 -9.26 3.03
CA ALA A 130 -9.84 -9.12 3.74
C ALA A 130 -9.81 -10.05 4.96
N PRO A 131 -8.60 -10.41 5.45
CA PRO A 131 -8.44 -11.07 6.74
C PRO A 131 -9.07 -10.24 7.87
N TYR A 132 -9.71 -10.90 8.82
CA TYR A 132 -10.28 -10.25 10.00
C TYR A 132 -9.25 -10.17 11.14
N ASN A 133 -9.46 -9.23 12.05
CA ASN A 133 -8.55 -9.01 13.16
C ASN A 133 -8.65 -10.12 14.20
N ILE A 134 -7.50 -10.63 14.63
CA ILE A 134 -7.35 -11.62 15.71
C ILE A 134 -6.39 -11.07 16.78
N PRO A 135 -6.34 -11.65 18.00
CA PRO A 135 -5.52 -11.12 19.08
C PRO A 135 -4.01 -11.01 18.80
N THR A 136 -3.50 -11.69 17.77
CA THR A 136 -2.07 -11.69 17.40
C THR A 136 -1.77 -10.86 16.16
N VAL A 137 -2.77 -10.60 15.31
CA VAL A 137 -2.58 -9.90 14.03
C VAL A 137 -3.81 -9.06 13.69
N ASP A 138 -3.57 -7.78 13.43
CA ASP A 138 -4.56 -6.86 12.86
C ASP A 138 -4.33 -6.64 11.37
N CYS A 139 -5.42 -6.64 10.62
CA CYS A 139 -5.52 -6.07 9.29
C CYS A 139 -6.03 -4.63 9.42
N LEU A 140 -5.34 -3.68 8.82
CA LEU A 140 -5.71 -2.26 8.95
C LEU A 140 -5.50 -1.49 7.64
N ILE A 141 -6.40 -0.55 7.40
CA ILE A 141 -6.26 0.49 6.38
C ILE A 141 -6.02 1.81 7.12
N PRO A 142 -4.88 2.51 6.90
CA PRO A 142 -4.66 3.82 7.49
C PRO A 142 -5.81 4.78 7.16
N PRO A 143 -6.21 5.67 8.10
CA PRO A 143 -7.31 6.59 7.88
C PRO A 143 -7.11 7.44 6.62
N ASN A 144 -8.06 7.37 5.70
CA ASN A 144 -8.04 8.12 4.46
C ASN A 144 -9.49 8.48 4.02
N PRO A 145 -9.68 9.36 3.02
CA PRO A 145 -11.02 9.83 2.64
C PRO A 145 -11.88 8.83 1.84
N TYR A 146 -11.29 7.81 1.21
CA TYR A 146 -11.97 7.07 0.14
C TYR A 146 -12.15 5.58 0.41
N VAL A 147 -11.24 4.96 1.15
CA VAL A 147 -11.22 3.51 1.38
C VAL A 147 -11.31 3.24 2.86
N ASP A 148 -12.09 2.24 3.22
CA ASP A 148 -12.17 1.74 4.59
C ASP A 148 -12.20 0.21 4.65
N LEU A 149 -11.99 -0.30 5.86
CA LEU A 149 -12.10 -1.70 6.23
C LEU A 149 -13.22 -1.85 7.25
N SER A 150 -14.19 -2.72 6.99
CA SER A 150 -15.23 -3.03 7.96
C SER A 150 -15.22 -4.50 8.33
N ASP A 151 -15.31 -4.76 9.63
CA ASP A 151 -15.60 -6.08 10.18
C ASP A 151 -17.12 -6.27 10.31
N SER A 152 -17.60 -7.46 9.94
CA SER A 152 -18.99 -7.86 10.14
C SER A 152 -19.07 -9.30 10.62
N ILE A 153 -20.19 -9.68 11.24
CA ILE A 153 -20.49 -11.07 11.60
C ILE A 153 -21.68 -11.51 10.75
N ARG A 154 -21.47 -12.53 9.90
CA ARG A 154 -22.51 -13.12 9.05
C ARG A 154 -22.63 -14.60 9.34
N GLY A 155 -23.80 -15.04 9.79
CA GLY A 155 -24.05 -16.47 10.08
C GLY A 155 -23.14 -17.06 11.15
N GLY A 156 -22.66 -16.26 12.10
CA GLY A 156 -21.71 -16.69 13.15
C GLY A 156 -20.23 -16.64 12.73
N TYR A 157 -19.93 -16.31 11.47
CA TYR A 157 -18.57 -16.15 10.98
C TYR A 157 -18.19 -14.67 10.92
N ARG A 158 -17.00 -14.33 11.42
CA ARG A 158 -16.43 -12.98 11.30
C ARG A 158 -15.84 -12.82 9.91
N THR A 159 -16.20 -11.73 9.24
CA THR A 159 -15.66 -11.37 7.92
C THR A 159 -15.14 -9.94 7.98
N SER A 160 -14.10 -9.65 7.21
CA SER A 160 -13.61 -8.29 7.00
C SER A 160 -13.65 -7.96 5.51
N SER A 161 -13.92 -6.71 5.17
CA SER A 161 -14.04 -6.30 3.77
C SER A 161 -13.56 -4.87 3.56
N ILE A 162 -12.83 -4.69 2.47
CA ILE A 162 -12.37 -3.40 1.95
C ILE A 162 -13.46 -2.85 1.04
N PHE A 163 -13.82 -1.59 1.24
CA PHE A 163 -14.84 -0.91 0.44
C PHE A 163 -14.51 0.56 0.24
N LEU A 164 -15.15 1.18 -0.76
CA LEU A 164 -15.08 2.62 -0.96
C LEU A 164 -16.11 3.30 -0.05
N LYS A 165 -15.64 4.12 0.89
CA LYS A 165 -16.50 4.83 1.84
C LYS A 165 -16.92 6.20 1.32
N PHE A 166 -17.90 6.21 0.42
CA PHE A 166 -18.57 7.43 0.00
C PHE A 166 -19.77 7.71 0.90
N HIS A 167 -20.12 8.98 1.11
CA HIS A 167 -21.30 9.34 1.90
C HIS A 167 -22.11 10.48 1.27
N PRO A 168 -23.39 10.26 0.91
CA PRO A 168 -24.01 8.96 0.62
C PRO A 168 -23.48 8.34 -0.68
N ASP A 169 -23.06 9.19 -1.62
CA ASP A 169 -22.51 8.84 -2.94
C ASP A 169 -21.22 9.64 -3.17
N PHE A 170 -20.42 9.23 -4.14
CA PHE A 170 -19.29 10.04 -4.59
C PHE A 170 -19.81 11.17 -5.49
N GLU A 171 -19.58 12.41 -5.07
CA GLU A 171 -19.95 13.60 -5.84
C GLU A 171 -18.83 13.97 -6.82
N TRP A 172 -19.02 13.62 -8.09
CA TRP A 172 -18.09 13.94 -9.16
C TRP A 172 -18.49 15.25 -9.83
N LYS A 173 -17.69 16.32 -9.63
CA LYS A 173 -17.90 17.59 -10.34
C LYS A 173 -17.45 17.46 -11.80
N VAL A 174 -18.39 17.60 -12.74
CA VAL A 174 -18.18 17.37 -14.17
C VAL A 174 -19.18 18.16 -15.01
N GLY A 175 -18.70 18.74 -16.12
CA GLY A 175 -19.54 19.45 -17.07
C GLY A 175 -20.46 18.54 -17.87
N ARG A 176 -21.54 19.11 -18.41
CA ARG A 176 -22.62 18.35 -19.08
C ARG A 176 -22.15 17.44 -20.22
N SER A 177 -21.23 17.89 -21.06
CA SER A 177 -20.75 17.11 -22.21
C SER A 177 -20.01 15.84 -21.78
N GLU A 178 -19.14 15.96 -20.78
CA GLU A 178 -18.38 14.83 -20.24
C GLU A 178 -19.28 13.90 -19.41
N ALA A 179 -20.25 14.45 -18.67
CA ALA A 179 -21.27 13.66 -17.99
C ALA A 179 -22.09 12.79 -18.96
N GLN A 180 -22.47 13.34 -20.12
CA GLN A 180 -23.18 12.59 -21.17
C GLN A 180 -22.29 11.52 -21.81
N ALA A 181 -21.02 11.83 -22.08
CA ALA A 181 -20.05 10.87 -22.60
C ALA A 181 -19.84 9.71 -21.62
N ALA A 182 -19.66 10.01 -20.33
CA ALA A 182 -19.51 9.01 -19.28
C ALA A 182 -20.76 8.12 -19.15
N LYS A 183 -21.97 8.69 -19.25
CA LYS A 183 -23.22 7.92 -19.24
C LYS A 183 -23.33 6.96 -20.43
N GLY A 184 -22.85 7.37 -21.60
CA GLY A 184 -22.80 6.52 -22.80
C GLY A 184 -21.89 5.29 -22.64
N VAL A 185 -20.95 5.30 -21.69
CA VAL A 185 -20.01 4.21 -21.41
C VAL A 185 -20.09 3.67 -19.99
N GLU A 186 -21.24 3.83 -19.32
CA GLU A 186 -21.42 3.45 -17.91
C GLU A 186 -21.02 2.00 -17.62
N ALA A 187 -21.25 1.08 -18.56
CA ALA A 187 -20.84 -0.32 -18.45
C ALA A 187 -19.33 -0.51 -18.22
N ASN A 188 -18.50 0.44 -18.67
CA ASN A 188 -17.05 0.42 -18.53
C ASN A 188 -16.52 1.42 -17.51
N LEU A 189 -17.38 2.08 -16.72
CA LEU A 189 -16.96 3.04 -15.70
C LEU A 189 -16.61 2.32 -14.39
N TYR A 190 -15.44 2.62 -13.83
CA TYR A 190 -14.91 2.02 -12.60
C TYR A 190 -14.10 3.05 -11.80
N PHE A 191 -14.06 2.89 -10.49
CA PHE A 191 -12.99 3.44 -9.67
C PHE A 191 -11.80 2.48 -9.70
N LYS A 192 -10.62 2.97 -10.06
CA LYS A 192 -9.36 2.28 -9.93
C LYS A 192 -8.66 2.77 -8.67
N VAL A 193 -8.28 1.86 -7.78
CA VAL A 193 -7.53 2.20 -6.55
C VAL A 193 -6.22 1.45 -6.55
N HIS A 194 -5.13 2.17 -6.29
CA HIS A 194 -3.81 1.57 -6.12
C HIS A 194 -3.52 1.31 -4.66
N PHE A 195 -3.15 0.06 -4.34
CA PHE A 195 -2.80 -0.38 -3.00
C PHE A 195 -1.35 -0.85 -2.91
N MET A 196 -0.74 -0.60 -1.76
CA MET A 196 0.47 -1.29 -1.31
C MET A 196 0.15 -2.10 -0.06
N VAL A 197 0.86 -3.20 0.14
CA VAL A 197 0.75 -4.03 1.35
C VAL A 197 2.06 -3.92 2.12
N ASP A 198 1.96 -3.59 3.40
CA ASP A 198 3.10 -3.43 4.29
C ASP A 198 2.96 -4.34 5.51
N LEU A 199 4.03 -5.09 5.80
CA LEU A 199 4.15 -6.03 6.91
C LEU A 199 5.14 -5.54 7.98
N LEU A 200 5.72 -4.35 7.81
CA LEU A 200 6.72 -3.82 8.73
C LEU A 200 6.07 -3.48 10.08
N GLN A 201 6.68 -4.02 11.13
CA GLN A 201 6.22 -3.87 12.50
C GLN A 201 6.89 -2.67 13.18
N ALA A 202 6.10 -1.83 13.84
CA ALA A 202 6.63 -0.74 14.64
C ALA A 202 7.05 -1.25 16.03
N GLY A 203 8.37 -1.31 16.27
CA GLY A 203 8.92 -1.52 17.62
C GLY A 203 8.84 -2.95 18.15
N THR A 204 8.51 -3.09 19.44
CA THR A 204 8.66 -4.31 20.26
C THR A 204 7.35 -5.07 20.49
N ALA A 205 6.29 -4.76 19.74
CA ALA A 205 4.97 -5.33 19.97
C ALA A 205 4.95 -6.84 19.66
N LEU A 206 4.32 -7.63 20.55
CA LEU A 206 4.02 -9.06 20.32
C LEU A 206 2.79 -9.25 19.43
N HIS A 207 2.55 -8.28 18.56
CA HIS A 207 1.33 -8.15 17.78
C HIS A 207 1.68 -7.67 16.38
N GLY A 208 1.19 -8.40 15.38
CA GLY A 208 1.43 -8.13 13.97
C GLY A 208 0.42 -7.15 13.39
N GLN A 209 0.88 -6.33 12.47
CA GLN A 209 0.03 -5.48 11.63
C GLN A 209 0.26 -5.78 10.15
N LEU A 210 -0.81 -6.18 9.46
CA LEU A 210 -0.93 -6.19 8.00
C LEU A 210 -1.56 -4.87 7.59
N LYS A 211 -0.76 -3.96 7.02
CA LYS A 211 -1.23 -2.64 6.59
C LYS A 211 -1.55 -2.66 5.10
N ILE A 212 -2.75 -2.24 4.75
CA ILE A 212 -3.19 -2.07 3.37
C ILE A 212 -3.27 -0.57 3.09
N ILE A 213 -2.31 -0.07 2.32
CA ILE A 213 -2.09 1.36 2.12
C ILE A 213 -2.62 1.75 0.75
N ALA A 214 -3.74 2.46 0.70
CA ALA A 214 -4.24 3.07 -0.53
C ALA A 214 -3.35 4.27 -0.92
N LYS A 215 -3.02 4.41 -2.21
CA LYS A 215 -2.08 5.43 -2.72
C LYS A 215 -2.76 6.49 -3.57
N ASP A 216 -3.66 6.07 -4.44
CA ASP A 216 -4.46 6.95 -5.27
C ASP A 216 -5.76 6.24 -5.67
N ILE A 217 -6.71 7.05 -6.13
CA ILE A 217 -7.98 6.59 -6.68
C ILE A 217 -8.31 7.41 -7.93
N ALA A 218 -8.85 6.75 -8.95
CA ALA A 218 -9.30 7.41 -10.18
C ALA A 218 -10.63 6.85 -10.66
N LEU A 219 -11.53 7.72 -11.14
CA LEU A 219 -12.70 7.31 -11.90
C LEU A 219 -12.29 7.20 -13.36
N MET A 220 -12.41 6.02 -13.95
CA MET A 220 -11.85 5.71 -15.26
C MET A 220 -12.79 4.84 -16.10
N ASN A 221 -12.65 4.98 -17.41
CA ASN A 221 -13.18 4.00 -18.35
C ASN A 221 -12.18 2.85 -18.51
N LYS A 222 -12.59 1.64 -18.13
CA LYS A 222 -11.75 0.44 -18.18
C LYS A 222 -11.39 0.01 -19.61
N SER A 223 -12.21 0.30 -20.62
CA SER A 223 -11.95 -0.19 -21.99
C SER A 223 -10.89 0.62 -22.74
N ASN A 224 -10.74 1.90 -22.42
CA ASN A 224 -9.82 2.80 -23.11
C ASN A 224 -8.90 3.59 -22.18
N ASN A 225 -8.94 3.32 -20.87
CA ASN A 225 -8.15 3.98 -19.83
C ASN A 225 -8.33 5.50 -19.75
N TYR A 226 -9.43 6.05 -20.28
CA TYR A 226 -9.73 7.46 -20.11
C TYR A 226 -10.02 7.78 -18.64
N VAL A 227 -9.35 8.81 -18.10
CA VAL A 227 -9.47 9.24 -16.71
C VAL A 227 -10.44 10.41 -16.62
N TYR A 228 -11.56 10.19 -15.95
CA TYR A 228 -12.59 11.21 -15.68
C TYR A 228 -12.27 12.05 -14.45
N TRP A 229 -11.67 11.42 -13.45
CA TRP A 229 -11.28 12.06 -12.20
C TRP A 229 -10.16 11.26 -11.54
N LYS A 230 -9.29 11.93 -10.77
CA LYS A 230 -8.25 11.29 -9.99
C LYS A 230 -7.92 12.08 -8.72
N SER A 231 -7.51 11.40 -7.68
CA SER A 231 -7.03 11.99 -6.44
C SER A 231 -5.93 11.12 -5.82
N ALA A 232 -4.92 11.78 -5.25
CA ALA A 232 -3.94 11.10 -4.41
C ALA A 232 -4.55 10.85 -3.03
N ILE A 233 -4.13 9.75 -2.40
CA ILE A 233 -4.55 9.39 -1.05
C ILE A 233 -3.38 9.72 -0.10
N PRO A 234 -3.58 10.65 0.85
CA PRO A 234 -2.54 11.07 1.79
C PRO A 234 -2.18 9.98 2.79
#